data_AF-A0AAJ2YBN5-F1
#
_entry.id   AF-A0AAJ2YBN5-F1
#
_cell.length_a   1.000
_cell.length_b   1.000
_cell.length_c   1.000
_cell.angle_alpha   90.00
_cell.angle_beta   90.00
_cell.angle_gamma   90.00
#
_symmetry.space_group_name_H-M   'P 1'
#
loop_
_entity.id
_entity.type
_entity.pdbx_description
1 polymer ?
#
loop_
_entity_poly.entity_id
_entity_poly.type
_entity_poly.pdbx_seq_one_letter_code
_entity_poly.pdbx_strand_id
1 'polypeptide(L)'
;KDAVVRMNDVSGLGTGNISNAGTLSLTHASGSLGNNLSGTGTVSLLGSDTQLSGNNSGYSGLFVVDESSLLTASATENLGTASVNNSGTLVLNSATDWQLTNDVGGIGNVRKTGSGSLTVGNNAAWTGQTNIDAG
;
A
#
# COMPACT_ATOMS: atom_id res chain seq x y z
N LYS A 1 -1.41 1.25 23.73
CA LYS A 1 0.00 1.73 23.58
C LYS A 1 0.24 1.79 22.09
N ASP A 2 0.06 2.95 21.49
CA ASP A 2 0.20 3.11 20.04
C ASP A 2 1.68 3.29 19.72
N ALA A 3 2.27 2.27 19.08
CA ALA A 3 3.67 2.30 18.71
C ALA A 3 3.84 3.17 17.45
N VAL A 4 3.96 4.48 17.63
CA VAL A 4 4.25 5.41 16.53
C VAL A 4 5.74 5.34 16.23
N VAL A 5 6.11 4.55 15.24
CA VAL A 5 7.43 4.65 14.58
C VAL A 5 7.37 5.88 13.66
N ARG A 6 8.44 6.68 13.60
CA ARG A 6 8.59 7.79 12.63
C ARG A 6 9.92 7.57 11.93
N MET A 7 9.90 7.40 10.61
CA MET A 7 11.12 7.20 9.83
C MET A 7 11.04 7.96 8.52
N ASN A 8 12.17 8.52 8.11
CA ASN A 8 12.35 9.20 6.83
C ASN A 8 12.86 8.25 5.72
N ASP A 9 13.15 6.99 6.06
CA ASP A 9 13.55 5.92 5.13
C ASP A 9 12.92 4.61 5.61
N VAL A 10 12.10 3.98 4.77
CA VAL A 10 11.44 2.71 5.10
C VAL A 10 12.44 1.56 5.22
N SER A 11 13.60 1.66 4.57
CA SER A 11 14.70 0.69 4.69
C SER A 11 15.28 0.65 6.11
N GLY A 12 15.12 1.74 6.87
CA GLY A 12 15.54 1.82 8.26
C GLY A 12 14.78 0.89 9.20
N LEU A 13 13.64 0.33 8.78
CA LEU A 13 12.92 -0.73 9.50
C LEU A 13 13.64 -2.08 9.41
N GLY A 14 14.73 -2.16 8.64
CA GLY A 14 15.52 -3.35 8.43
C GLY A 14 14.80 -4.38 7.57
N THR A 15 15.29 -5.61 7.60
CA THR A 15 14.65 -6.75 6.93
C THR A 15 14.06 -7.68 7.99
N GLY A 16 12.77 -7.98 7.91
CA GLY A 16 12.12 -8.85 8.89
C GLY A 16 10.60 -8.69 8.97
N ASN A 17 9.97 -9.48 9.85
CA ASN A 17 8.52 -9.46 10.04
C ASN A 17 8.13 -8.31 10.99
N ILE A 18 7.14 -7.52 10.59
CA ILE A 18 6.51 -6.50 11.42
C ILE A 18 5.10 -7.01 11.77
N SER A 19 4.89 -7.32 13.05
CA SER A 19 3.56 -7.61 13.59
C SER A 19 2.89 -6.29 13.96
N ASN A 20 2.13 -5.72 13.03
CA ASN A 20 1.42 -4.46 13.24
C ASN A 20 0.04 -4.72 13.88
N ALA A 21 -0.08 -4.44 15.17
CA ALA A 21 -1.34 -4.46 15.92
C ALA A 21 -1.82 -3.06 16.33
N GLY A 22 -1.08 -2.00 15.96
CA GLY A 22 -1.38 -0.61 16.30
C GLY A 22 -1.27 0.28 15.06
N THR A 23 -0.70 1.48 15.19
CA THR A 23 -0.49 2.38 14.04
C THR A 23 0.99 2.50 13.72
N LEU A 24 1.42 1.97 12.58
CA LEU A 24 2.72 2.22 11.98
C LEU A 24 2.64 3.49 11.12
N SER A 25 3.34 4.55 11.50
CA SER A 25 3.33 5.82 10.76
C SER A 25 4.60 5.98 9.94
N LEU A 26 4.44 6.13 8.63
CA LEU A 26 5.52 6.46 7.71
C LEU A 26 5.36 7.94 7.37
N THR A 27 6.36 8.77 7.71
CA THR A 27 6.26 10.23 7.55
C THR A 27 7.47 10.74 6.80
N HIS A 28 7.27 11.33 5.62
CA HIS A 28 8.36 11.70 4.71
C HIS A 28 9.29 10.52 4.40
N ALA A 29 8.75 9.30 4.39
CA ALA A 29 9.50 8.10 4.12
C ALA A 29 9.53 7.85 2.62
N SER A 30 10.70 7.53 2.07
CA SER A 30 10.82 7.07 0.69
C SER A 30 11.53 5.72 0.59
N GLY A 31 11.20 4.93 -0.43
CA GLY A 31 11.91 3.69 -0.74
C GLY A 31 11.05 2.42 -0.69
N SER A 32 11.72 1.26 -0.64
CA SER A 32 11.06 -0.04 -0.66
C SER A 32 10.92 -0.62 0.75
N LEU A 33 9.67 -0.83 1.19
CA LEU A 33 9.36 -1.56 2.40
C LEU A 33 9.42 -3.06 2.13
N GLY A 34 10.59 -3.65 2.39
CA GLY A 34 10.85 -5.09 2.27
C GLY A 34 10.42 -5.92 3.47
N ASN A 35 9.89 -5.30 4.52
CA ASN A 35 9.39 -6.01 5.70
C ASN A 35 8.09 -6.76 5.40
N ASN A 36 7.94 -7.94 5.99
CA ASN A 36 6.69 -8.69 5.92
C ASN A 36 5.75 -8.19 7.02
N LEU A 37 4.69 -7.50 6.64
CA LEU A 37 3.64 -7.03 7.52
C LEU A 37 2.69 -8.18 7.87
N SER A 38 2.24 -8.20 9.12
CA SER A 38 1.20 -9.10 9.62
C SER A 38 0.36 -8.39 10.67
N GLY A 39 -0.83 -8.92 10.94
CA GLY A 39 -1.77 -8.34 11.91
C GLY A 39 -2.82 -7.43 11.27
N THR A 40 -3.51 -6.68 12.12
CA THR A 40 -4.73 -5.92 11.79
C THR A 40 -4.61 -4.43 12.09
N GLY A 41 -3.40 -3.95 12.38
CA GLY A 41 -3.15 -2.54 12.66
C GLY A 41 -3.34 -1.64 11.43
N THR A 42 -2.98 -0.37 11.59
CA THR A 42 -2.98 0.63 10.51
C THR A 42 -1.56 0.95 10.10
N VAL A 43 -1.30 1.06 8.80
CA VAL A 43 -0.08 1.65 8.23
C VAL A 43 -0.47 2.99 7.61
N SER A 44 0.01 4.08 8.17
CA SER A 44 -0.34 5.45 7.76
C SER A 44 0.84 6.10 7.05
N LEU A 45 0.68 6.42 5.77
CA LEU A 45 1.65 7.15 4.97
C LEU A 45 1.27 8.64 4.97
N LEU A 46 2.22 9.48 5.37
CA LEU A 46 2.09 10.94 5.42
C LEU A 46 3.27 11.56 4.65
N GLY A 47 3.00 12.27 3.55
CA GLY A 47 4.04 12.81 2.66
C GLY A 47 5.08 11.79 2.22
N SER A 48 4.71 10.51 2.09
CA SER A 48 5.64 9.40 1.90
C SER A 48 5.50 8.76 0.51
N ASP A 49 6.60 8.27 -0.05
CA ASP A 49 6.65 7.53 -1.32
C ASP A 49 7.18 6.11 -1.06
N THR A 50 6.27 5.17 -0.79
CA THR A 50 6.65 3.83 -0.35
C THR A 50 6.24 2.77 -1.37
N GLN A 51 7.20 1.92 -1.73
CA GLN A 51 6.94 0.71 -2.49
C GLN A 51 6.90 -0.50 -1.56
N LEU A 52 5.81 -1.26 -1.57
CA LEU A 52 5.71 -2.51 -0.86
C LEU A 52 6.40 -3.62 -1.68
N SER A 53 7.44 -4.23 -1.12
CA SER A 53 8.13 -5.39 -1.70
C SER A 53 8.11 -6.63 -0.81
N GLY A 54 7.79 -6.47 0.47
CA GLY A 54 7.58 -7.57 1.40
C GLY A 54 6.37 -8.45 1.06
N ASN A 55 6.39 -9.68 1.58
CA ASN A 55 5.24 -10.59 1.55
C ASN A 55 4.32 -10.29 2.73
N ASN A 56 3.25 -9.57 2.46
CA ASN A 56 2.26 -9.11 3.43
C ASN A 56 0.98 -9.95 3.37
N SER A 57 1.05 -11.19 2.87
CA SER A 57 -0.12 -12.09 2.78
C SER A 57 -0.83 -12.32 4.13
N GLY A 58 -0.13 -12.17 5.26
CA GLY A 58 -0.69 -12.23 6.61
C GLY A 58 -1.18 -10.89 7.18
N TYR A 59 -1.13 -9.81 6.40
CA TYR A 59 -1.62 -8.48 6.80
C TYR A 59 -3.07 -8.29 6.35
N SER A 60 -3.92 -7.96 7.31
CA SER A 60 -5.37 -7.78 7.15
C SER A 60 -5.85 -6.48 7.80
N GLY A 61 -4.94 -5.54 7.96
CA GLY A 61 -5.18 -4.24 8.57
C GLY A 61 -5.69 -3.20 7.58
N LEU A 62 -5.22 -1.97 7.77
CA LEU A 62 -5.57 -0.82 6.93
C LEU A 62 -4.30 -0.12 6.44
N PHE A 63 -4.25 0.21 5.15
CA PHE A 63 -3.33 1.21 4.62
C PHE A 63 -4.06 2.55 4.49
N VAL A 64 -3.46 3.62 5.03
CA VAL A 64 -3.94 5.00 4.86
C VAL A 64 -2.89 5.75 4.04
N VAL A 65 -3.27 6.20 2.86
CA VAL A 65 -2.40 6.97 1.95
C VAL A 65 -2.91 8.40 1.93
N ASP A 66 -2.23 9.29 2.65
CA ASP A 66 -2.55 10.72 2.68
C ASP A 66 -2.43 11.38 1.30
N GLU A 67 -3.08 12.53 1.11
CA GLU A 67 -3.10 13.31 -0.14
C GLU A 67 -1.69 13.53 -0.74
N SER A 68 -0.70 13.73 0.12
CA SER A 68 0.70 13.97 -0.28
C SER A 68 1.54 12.70 -0.45
N SER A 69 0.93 11.52 -0.31
CA SER A 69 1.63 10.23 -0.31
C SER A 69 1.39 9.41 -1.58
N LEU A 70 2.35 8.54 -1.87
CA LEU A 70 2.32 7.56 -2.93
C LEU A 70 2.61 6.17 -2.33
N LEU A 71 1.71 5.22 -2.57
CA LEU A 71 1.89 3.81 -2.23
C LEU A 71 2.00 2.99 -3.51
N THR A 72 3.08 2.25 -3.70
CA THR A 72 3.25 1.35 -4.85
C THR A 72 3.16 -0.11 -4.39
N ALA A 73 2.32 -0.90 -5.03
CA ALA A 73 2.27 -2.35 -4.87
C ALA A 73 2.43 -3.03 -6.23
N SER A 74 3.15 -4.16 -6.26
CA SER A 74 3.50 -4.87 -7.51
C SER A 74 2.96 -6.29 -7.60
N ALA A 75 2.43 -6.82 -6.50
CA ALA A 75 1.90 -8.17 -6.41
C ALA A 75 0.77 -8.22 -5.36
N THR A 76 -0.07 -9.25 -5.47
CA THR A 76 -1.21 -9.48 -4.56
C THR A 76 -0.78 -9.53 -3.09
N GLU A 77 0.34 -10.19 -2.83
CA GLU A 77 0.91 -10.41 -1.52
C GLU A 77 1.41 -9.13 -0.88
N ASN A 78 1.69 -8.07 -1.66
CA ASN A 78 2.16 -6.81 -1.10
C ASN A 78 1.05 -6.10 -0.31
N LEU A 79 -0.22 -6.21 -0.72
CA LEU A 79 -1.34 -5.65 0.02
C LEU A 79 -1.95 -6.64 1.02
N GLY A 80 -1.72 -7.94 0.83
CA GLY A 80 -2.36 -8.97 1.64
C GLY A 80 -3.87 -8.94 1.46
N THR A 81 -4.61 -8.98 2.56
CA THR A 81 -6.06 -8.80 2.58
C THR A 81 -6.48 -7.46 3.20
N ALA A 82 -5.52 -6.57 3.44
CA ALA A 82 -5.78 -5.27 4.04
C ALA A 82 -6.64 -4.38 3.13
N SER A 83 -7.43 -3.51 3.75
CA SER A 83 -8.11 -2.42 3.05
C SER A 83 -7.16 -1.26 2.79
N VAL A 84 -7.45 -0.46 1.78
CA VAL A 84 -6.70 0.75 1.41
C VAL A 84 -7.65 1.95 1.41
N ASN A 85 -7.38 2.92 2.27
CA ASN A 85 -7.98 4.24 2.21
C ASN A 85 -6.97 5.18 1.53
N ASN A 86 -7.27 5.54 0.29
CA ASN A 86 -6.40 6.32 -0.56
C ASN A 86 -6.96 7.73 -0.76
N SER A 87 -6.27 8.73 -0.21
CA SER A 87 -6.45 10.15 -0.53
C SER A 87 -5.34 10.71 -1.43
N GLY A 88 -4.18 10.04 -1.48
CA GLY A 88 -3.05 10.40 -2.34
C GLY A 88 -3.04 9.63 -3.66
N THR A 89 -1.97 8.87 -3.90
CA THR A 89 -1.84 8.03 -5.10
C THR A 89 -1.52 6.58 -4.75
N LEU A 90 -2.33 5.65 -5.26
CA LEU A 90 -2.05 4.21 -5.24
C LEU A 90 -1.56 3.76 -6.62
N VAL A 91 -0.35 3.23 -6.70
CA VAL A 91 0.25 2.68 -7.92
C VAL A 91 0.18 1.16 -7.88
N LEU A 92 -0.47 0.57 -8.87
CA LEU A 92 -0.57 -0.87 -9.07
C LEU A 92 0.35 -1.24 -10.23
N ASN A 93 1.58 -1.66 -9.91
CA ASN A 93 2.66 -1.94 -10.86
C ASN A 93 2.89 -3.45 -11.01
N SER A 94 1.96 -4.17 -11.63
CA SER A 94 2.10 -5.61 -11.85
C SER A 94 2.58 -5.93 -13.27
N ALA A 95 3.55 -6.83 -13.36
CA ALA A 95 4.02 -7.42 -14.62
C ALA A 95 3.18 -8.63 -15.08
N THR A 96 2.30 -9.14 -14.21
CA THR A 96 1.45 -10.32 -14.43
C THR A 96 -0.01 -10.02 -14.11
N ASP A 97 -0.91 -10.94 -14.48
CA ASP A 97 -2.34 -10.74 -14.21
C ASP A 97 -2.63 -10.68 -12.71
N TRP A 98 -3.28 -9.60 -12.29
CA TRP A 98 -3.62 -9.32 -10.90
C TRP A 98 -5.13 -9.15 -10.75
N GLN A 99 -5.74 -10.04 -9.96
CA GLN A 99 -7.08 -9.85 -9.40
C GLN A 99 -6.98 -9.04 -8.11
N LEU A 100 -7.31 -7.74 -8.15
CA LEU A 100 -7.36 -6.90 -6.96
C LEU A 100 -8.62 -7.25 -6.16
N THR A 101 -8.44 -7.89 -5.02
CA THR A 101 -9.52 -8.29 -4.10
C THR A 101 -9.62 -7.39 -2.87
N ASN A 102 -8.59 -6.59 -2.61
CA ASN A 102 -8.54 -5.63 -1.50
C ASN A 102 -9.62 -4.55 -1.66
N ASP A 103 -10.27 -4.19 -0.56
CA ASP A 103 -11.15 -3.02 -0.55
C ASP A 103 -10.31 -1.75 -0.68
N VAL A 104 -10.49 -1.02 -1.75
CA VAL A 104 -9.77 0.24 -2.01
C VAL A 104 -10.80 1.34 -2.16
N GLY A 105 -10.76 2.32 -1.26
CA GLY A 105 -11.66 3.47 -1.27
C GLY A 105 -10.91 4.79 -1.08
N GLY A 106 -11.65 5.89 -1.13
CA GLY A 106 -11.13 7.24 -0.92
C GLY A 106 -11.11 8.10 -2.18
N ILE A 107 -10.67 9.34 -2.02
CA ILE A 107 -10.71 10.38 -3.06
C ILE A 107 -9.45 10.44 -3.92
N GLY A 108 -8.42 9.69 -3.55
CA GLY A 108 -7.12 9.69 -4.19
C GLY A 108 -7.11 8.97 -5.53
N ASN A 109 -6.03 9.17 -6.28
CA ASN A 109 -5.84 8.63 -7.61
C ASN A 109 -5.34 7.19 -7.58
N VAL A 110 -5.73 6.40 -8.58
CA VAL A 110 -5.19 5.06 -8.81
C VAL A 110 -4.46 5.05 -10.15
N ARG A 111 -3.24 4.53 -10.17
CA ARG A 111 -2.40 4.45 -11.36
C ARG A 111 -2.01 3.01 -11.64
N LYS A 112 -2.44 2.49 -12.79
CA LYS A 112 -2.06 1.16 -13.27
C LYS A 112 -0.84 1.29 -14.18
N THR A 113 0.23 0.61 -13.78
CA THR A 113 1.47 0.49 -14.54
C THR A 113 1.88 -0.99 -14.65
N GLY A 114 2.99 -1.27 -15.34
CA GLY A 114 3.43 -2.64 -15.59
C GLY A 114 2.64 -3.34 -16.70
N SER A 115 3.20 -4.43 -17.22
CA SER A 115 2.71 -5.14 -18.42
C SER A 115 1.57 -6.14 -18.16
N GLY A 116 1.19 -6.37 -16.91
CA GLY A 116 0.15 -7.34 -16.56
C GLY A 116 -1.26 -6.74 -16.62
N SER A 117 -2.28 -7.59 -16.75
CA SER A 117 -3.67 -7.15 -16.65
C SER A 117 -4.06 -6.92 -15.19
N LEU A 118 -4.89 -5.90 -14.93
CA LEU A 118 -5.49 -5.66 -13.62
C LEU A 118 -6.99 -5.83 -13.72
N THR A 119 -7.54 -6.77 -12.97
CA THR A 119 -8.98 -6.93 -12.80
C THR A 119 -9.40 -6.41 -11.44
N VAL A 120 -10.47 -5.62 -11.41
CA VAL A 120 -11.04 -5.01 -10.21
C VAL A 120 -12.53 -5.31 -10.17
N GLY A 121 -13.09 -5.47 -8.97
CA GLY A 121 -14.51 -5.73 -8.75
C GLY A 121 -15.20 -4.61 -7.98
N ASN A 122 -16.28 -4.94 -7.27
CA ASN A 122 -17.05 -3.99 -6.44
C ASN A 122 -16.26 -3.44 -5.24
N ASN A 123 -15.10 -4.03 -4.93
CA ASN A 123 -14.14 -3.59 -3.93
C ASN A 123 -13.40 -2.30 -4.34
N ALA A 124 -13.45 -1.92 -5.62
CA ALA A 124 -12.90 -0.69 -6.15
C ALA A 124 -13.86 0.50 -5.94
N ALA A 125 -13.86 1.06 -4.74
CA ALA A 125 -14.73 2.16 -4.32
C ALA A 125 -14.02 3.53 -4.30
N TRP A 126 -12.88 3.69 -4.99
CA TRP A 126 -12.21 4.99 -5.11
C TRP A 126 -12.95 5.92 -6.08
N THR A 127 -12.95 7.21 -5.76
CA THR A 127 -13.62 8.24 -6.56
C THR A 127 -12.65 9.17 -7.29
N GLY A 128 -11.35 9.06 -7.01
CA GLY A 128 -10.33 9.83 -7.70
C GLY A 128 -10.07 9.36 -9.12
N GLN A 129 -9.10 9.99 -9.78
CA GLN A 129 -8.79 9.67 -11.17
C GLN A 129 -8.16 8.28 -11.28
N THR A 130 -8.49 7.57 -12.35
CA THR A 130 -7.83 6.31 -12.71
C THR A 130 -6.97 6.56 -13.95
N ASN A 131 -5.65 6.45 -13.79
CA ASN A 131 -4.68 6.57 -14.87
C ASN A 131 -4.16 5.18 -15.25
N ILE A 132 -4.19 4.84 -16.54
CA ILE A 132 -3.65 3.58 -17.05
C ILE A 132 -2.47 3.94 -17.94
N ASP A 133 -1.26 3.77 -17.41
CA ASP A 133 -0.02 4.09 -18.13
C ASP A 133 0.46 2.88 -18.94
N ALA A 134 0.16 1.66 -18.49
CA ALA A 134 0.50 0.40 -19.16
C ALA A 134 -0.42 -0.76 -18.72
N GLY A 135 -0.58 -1.77 -19.58
CA GLY A 135 -1.35 -2.98 -19.32
C GLY A 135 -1.52 -3.83 -20.56
#